data_AF-A0A975MPB6-F1
#
_entry.id   AF-A0A975MPB6-F1
#
_cell.length_a   1.000
_cell.length_b   1.000
_cell.length_c   1.000
_cell.angle_alpha   90.00
_cell.angle_beta   90.00
_cell.angle_gamma   90.00
#
_symmetry.space_group_name_H-M   'P 1'
#
loop_
_entity.id
_entity.type
_entity.pdbx_description
1 polymer ?
#
loop_
_entity_poly.entity_id
_entity_poly.type
_entity_poly.pdbx_seq_one_letter_code
_entity_poly.pdbx_strand_id
1 'polypeptide(L)'
;MATVPQQRYGNAYRGGHDEKPEPLDTSKIRFKDIHADLFDSVAQKVAETIADNRKSNKPTQLRRFYNEIVMWENKASLQPDRFDEYLPFIRMINAKAAYAKGRTLIDDNFVKLLHDSLDQVDSVKTLQIFKLFMEAFMGFYKEKRPKD
;
A
#
# COMPACT_ATOMS: atom_id res chain seq x y z
N MET A 1 -16.83 59.65 31.02
CA MET A 1 -17.02 59.11 29.65
C MET A 1 -15.98 58.02 29.45
N ALA A 2 -16.40 56.76 29.59
CA ALA A 2 -15.53 55.59 29.54
C ALA A 2 -15.46 55.07 28.09
N THR A 3 -14.25 54.99 27.53
CA THR A 3 -13.99 54.38 26.22
C THR A 3 -13.71 52.89 26.39
N VAL A 4 -14.56 52.08 25.77
CA VAL A 4 -14.50 50.61 25.73
C VAL A 4 -13.38 50.17 24.79
N PRO A 5 -12.50 49.22 25.16
CA PRO A 5 -11.52 48.68 24.23
C PRO A 5 -12.17 47.67 23.28
N GLN A 6 -11.98 47.90 21.98
CA GLN A 6 -12.50 47.08 20.89
C GLN A 6 -11.69 45.78 20.77
N GLN A 7 -12.30 44.66 21.15
CA GLN A 7 -11.74 43.31 21.00
C GLN A 7 -11.56 42.99 19.50
N ARG A 8 -10.31 42.79 19.08
CA ARG A 8 -9.99 42.21 17.78
C ARG A 8 -10.30 40.72 17.83
N TYR A 9 -11.32 40.32 17.08
CA TYR A 9 -11.60 38.92 16.77
C TYR A 9 -10.39 38.32 16.04
N GLY A 10 -9.59 37.53 16.76
CA GLY A 10 -8.61 36.64 16.16
C GLY A 10 -9.36 35.53 15.43
N ASN A 11 -9.19 35.47 14.11
CA ASN A 11 -9.60 34.32 13.30
C ASN A 11 -8.88 33.09 13.86
N ALA A 12 -9.61 32.25 14.58
CA ALA A 12 -9.14 30.93 14.96
C ALA A 12 -9.02 30.12 13.67
N TYR A 13 -7.78 29.94 13.21
CA TYR A 13 -7.45 28.90 12.24
C TYR A 13 -7.97 27.59 12.81
N ARG A 14 -9.08 27.12 12.26
CA ARG A 14 -9.63 25.80 12.53
C ARG A 14 -8.64 24.82 11.93
N GLY A 15 -7.65 24.44 12.72
CA GLY A 15 -6.76 23.34 12.41
C GLY A 15 -7.63 22.11 12.20
N GLY A 16 -7.83 21.75 10.92
CA GLY A 16 -8.36 20.44 10.60
C GLY A 16 -7.39 19.45 11.23
N HIS A 17 -7.87 18.60 12.12
CA HIS A 17 -7.11 17.43 12.52
C HIS A 17 -6.66 16.75 11.23
N ASP A 18 -5.35 16.75 10.96
CA ASP A 18 -4.75 15.77 10.06
C ASP A 18 -4.95 14.41 10.76
N GLU A 19 -6.17 13.86 10.70
CA GLU A 19 -6.45 12.49 11.11
C GLU A 19 -5.56 11.61 10.26
N LYS A 20 -4.59 10.96 10.92
CA LYS A 20 -3.78 9.94 10.27
C LYS A 20 -4.72 8.81 9.85
N PRO A 21 -4.59 8.27 8.62
CA PRO A 21 -5.41 7.15 8.19
C PRO A 21 -5.26 5.99 9.17
N GLU A 22 -6.35 5.25 9.40
CA GLU A 22 -6.36 4.11 10.30
C GLU A 22 -5.25 3.10 9.92
N PRO A 23 -4.56 2.48 10.90
CA PRO A 23 -3.55 1.48 10.61
C PRO A 23 -4.12 0.29 9.84
N LEU A 24 -3.46 -0.10 8.75
CA LEU A 24 -3.87 -1.25 7.95
C LEU A 24 -3.78 -2.56 8.75
N ASP A 25 -4.87 -3.32 8.80
CA ASP A 25 -4.89 -4.71 9.27
C ASP A 25 -4.50 -5.67 8.14
N THR A 26 -3.41 -6.40 8.34
CA THR A 26 -2.86 -7.39 7.40
C THR A 26 -3.05 -8.84 7.87
N SER A 27 -3.71 -9.07 9.01
CA SER A 27 -3.85 -10.39 9.63
C SER A 27 -4.54 -11.43 8.74
N LYS A 28 -5.42 -10.99 7.84
CA LYS A 28 -6.13 -11.83 6.87
C LYS A 28 -5.37 -12.08 5.56
N ILE A 29 -4.24 -11.42 5.35
CA ILE A 29 -3.38 -11.63 4.18
C ILE A 29 -2.49 -12.83 4.49
N ARG A 30 -2.91 -14.03 4.07
CA ARG A 30 -2.23 -15.30 4.37
C ARG A 30 -1.94 -16.08 3.08
N PHE A 31 -0.69 -16.07 2.62
CA PHE A 31 -0.31 -16.70 1.34
C PHE A 31 -0.04 -18.20 1.44
N LYS A 32 0.20 -18.73 2.64
CA LYS A 32 0.40 -20.19 2.86
C LYS A 32 -0.91 -20.95 3.11
N ASP A 33 -1.98 -20.24 3.46
CA ASP A 33 -3.30 -20.80 3.77
C ASP A 33 -4.35 -19.88 3.15
N ILE A 34 -4.62 -20.09 1.85
CA ILE A 34 -5.48 -19.22 1.05
C ILE A 34 -6.95 -19.44 1.43
N HIS A 35 -7.58 -18.38 1.92
CA HIS A 35 -9.04 -18.32 2.12
C HIS A 35 -9.73 -17.72 0.90
N ALA A 36 -10.99 -18.11 0.66
CA ALA A 36 -11.75 -17.69 -0.52
C ALA A 36 -11.94 -16.16 -0.62
N ASP A 37 -11.85 -15.46 0.50
CA ASP A 37 -12.02 -14.01 0.60
C ASP A 37 -10.74 -13.21 0.33
N LEU A 38 -9.57 -13.87 0.21
CA LEU A 38 -8.26 -13.22 0.07
C LEU A 38 -8.20 -12.25 -1.12
N PHE A 39 -8.69 -12.69 -2.28
CA PHE A 39 -8.67 -11.90 -3.52
C PHE A 39 -9.94 -11.07 -3.72
N ASP A 40 -10.88 -11.12 -2.78
CA ASP A 40 -12.15 -10.40 -2.84
C ASP A 40 -12.23 -9.41 -1.66
N SER A 41 -13.06 -9.70 -0.64
CA SER A 41 -13.31 -8.75 0.45
C SER A 41 -12.06 -8.32 1.22
N VAL A 42 -11.02 -9.16 1.33
CA VAL A 42 -9.75 -8.77 1.96
C VAL A 42 -9.02 -7.74 1.08
N ALA A 43 -8.83 -8.04 -0.20
CA ALA A 43 -8.20 -7.12 -1.14
C ALA A 43 -8.97 -5.79 -1.27
N GLN A 44 -10.31 -5.85 -1.25
CA GLN A 44 -11.18 -4.67 -1.28
C GLN A 44 -10.99 -3.77 -0.05
N LYS A 45 -10.99 -4.33 1.16
CA LYS A 45 -10.79 -3.56 2.41
C LYS A 45 -9.40 -2.90 2.47
N VAL A 46 -8.38 -3.63 2.01
CA VAL A 46 -7.02 -3.09 1.90
C VAL A 46 -7.02 -1.93 0.89
N ALA A 47 -7.66 -2.08 -0.27
CA ALA A 47 -7.77 -1.03 -1.26
C ALA A 47 -8.49 0.23 -0.73
N GLU A 48 -9.57 0.06 0.03
CA GLU A 48 -10.30 1.15 0.69
C GLU A 48 -9.41 1.92 1.66
N THR A 49 -8.72 1.20 2.56
CA THR A 49 -7.81 1.79 3.55
C THR A 49 -6.68 2.58 2.89
N ILE A 50 -6.09 2.05 1.81
CA ILE A 50 -5.00 2.72 1.08
C ILE A 50 -5.51 3.91 0.26
N ALA A 51 -6.75 3.86 -0.21
CA ALA A 51 -7.36 4.92 -1.02
C ALA A 51 -7.77 6.15 -0.21
N ASP A 52 -7.98 5.99 1.09
CA ASP A 52 -8.37 7.08 2.01
C ASP A 52 -7.34 8.22 2.03
N ASN A 53 -6.05 7.88 1.91
CA ASN A 53 -5.00 8.88 1.78
C ASN A 53 -4.92 9.49 0.37
N ARG A 54 -5.58 10.63 0.19
CA ARG A 54 -5.55 11.39 -1.08
C ARG A 54 -4.25 12.15 -1.34
N LYS A 55 -3.44 12.43 -0.30
CA LYS A 55 -2.15 13.17 -0.45
C LYS A 55 -1.04 12.28 -1.01
N SER A 56 -1.06 10.99 -0.69
CA SER A 56 -0.08 9.98 -1.15
C SER A 56 -0.73 8.92 -2.06
N ASN A 57 -0.02 7.83 -2.35
CA ASN A 57 -0.57 6.63 -3.00
C ASN A 57 -1.12 6.87 -4.41
N LYS A 58 -0.53 7.79 -5.19
CA LYS A 58 -1.00 8.02 -6.57
C LYS A 58 -1.04 6.70 -7.36
N PRO A 59 -2.08 6.42 -8.16
CA PRO A 59 -2.21 5.14 -8.87
C PRO A 59 -0.97 4.74 -9.68
N THR A 60 -0.27 5.73 -10.26
CA THR A 60 0.97 5.52 -11.00
C THR A 60 2.14 5.08 -10.13
N GLN A 61 2.18 5.47 -8.84
CA GLN A 61 3.19 5.01 -7.89
C GLN A 61 2.94 3.56 -7.51
N LEU A 62 1.71 3.22 -7.10
CA LEU A 62 1.36 1.85 -6.72
C LEU A 62 1.54 0.88 -7.89
N ARG A 63 1.18 1.31 -9.11
CA ARG A 63 1.40 0.54 -10.34
C ARG A 63 2.88 0.21 -10.58
N ARG A 64 3.82 1.09 -10.24
CA ARG A 64 5.26 0.80 -10.40
C ARG A 64 5.71 -0.36 -9.53
N PHE A 65 5.26 -0.40 -8.26
CA PHE A 65 5.53 -1.53 -7.37
C PHE A 65 4.88 -2.82 -7.89
N TYR A 66 3.61 -2.76 -8.32
CA TYR A 66 2.93 -3.91 -8.91
C TYR A 66 3.68 -4.46 -10.14
N ASN A 67 4.11 -3.59 -11.05
CA ASN A 67 4.83 -4.01 -12.25
C ASN A 67 6.18 -4.68 -11.90
N GLU A 68 6.86 -4.22 -10.84
CA GLU A 68 8.08 -4.87 -10.36
C GLU A 68 7.79 -6.27 -9.79
N ILE A 69 6.71 -6.43 -9.03
CA ILE A 69 6.27 -7.74 -8.51
C ILE A 69 5.97 -8.69 -9.67
N VAL A 70 5.22 -8.24 -10.68
CA VAL A 70 4.93 -9.02 -11.90
C VAL A 70 6.22 -9.41 -12.63
N MET A 71 7.18 -8.49 -12.75
CA MET A 71 8.47 -8.79 -13.39
C MET A 71 9.22 -9.91 -12.64
N TRP A 72 9.27 -9.85 -11.30
CA TRP A 72 9.93 -10.88 -10.50
C TRP A 72 9.19 -12.22 -10.54
N GLU A 73 7.87 -12.20 -10.47
CA GLU A 73 7.04 -13.41 -10.57
C GLU A 73 7.25 -14.08 -11.93
N ASN A 74 7.21 -13.32 -13.04
CA ASN A 74 7.50 -13.86 -14.37
C ASN A 74 8.90 -14.51 -14.45
N LYS A 75 9.93 -13.86 -13.90
CA LYS A 75 11.30 -14.43 -13.88
C LYS A 75 11.38 -15.71 -13.04
N ALA A 76 10.78 -15.70 -11.85
CA ALA A 76 10.77 -16.83 -10.94
C ALA A 76 9.99 -18.02 -11.49
N SER A 77 8.87 -17.76 -12.17
CA SER A 77 8.04 -18.79 -12.81
C SER A 77 8.73 -19.43 -14.02
N LEU A 78 9.58 -18.67 -14.75
CA LEU A 78 10.39 -19.22 -15.84
C LEU A 78 11.60 -20.02 -15.36
N GLN A 79 12.19 -19.65 -14.22
CA GLN A 79 13.37 -20.32 -13.64
C GLN A 79 13.17 -20.58 -12.14
N PRO A 80 12.31 -21.54 -11.75
CA PRO A 80 11.98 -21.79 -10.35
C PRO A 80 13.16 -22.25 -9.50
N ASP A 81 14.13 -22.93 -10.12
CA ASP A 81 15.38 -23.40 -9.53
C ASP A 81 16.29 -22.26 -9.07
N ARG A 82 16.11 -21.05 -9.61
CA ARG A 82 16.88 -19.84 -9.27
C ARG A 82 16.16 -18.91 -8.30
N PHE A 83 15.04 -19.34 -7.73
CA PHE A 83 14.24 -18.50 -6.84
C PHE A 83 15.06 -17.91 -5.69
N ASP A 84 15.94 -18.71 -5.08
CA ASP A 84 16.79 -18.27 -3.97
C ASP A 84 17.76 -17.15 -4.38
N GLU A 85 18.22 -17.13 -5.63
CA GLU A 85 19.02 -16.02 -6.18
C GLU A 85 18.18 -14.74 -6.37
N TYR A 86 16.88 -14.89 -6.65
CA TYR A 86 15.96 -13.77 -6.86
C TYR A 86 15.41 -13.19 -5.57
N LEU A 87 15.28 -14.01 -4.51
CA LEU A 87 14.64 -13.64 -3.26
C LEU A 87 15.23 -12.37 -2.62
N PRO A 88 16.57 -12.16 -2.56
CA PRO A 88 17.12 -10.90 -2.05
C PRO A 88 16.65 -9.67 -2.83
N PHE A 89 16.54 -9.78 -4.15
CA PHE A 89 16.09 -8.68 -5.00
C PHE A 89 14.58 -8.44 -4.93
N ILE A 90 13.79 -9.51 -4.71
CA ILE A 90 12.37 -9.40 -4.39
C ILE A 90 12.20 -8.66 -3.05
N ARG A 91 12.98 -9.03 -2.02
CA ARG A 91 12.95 -8.34 -0.71
C ARG A 91 13.43 -6.89 -0.78
N MET A 92 14.28 -6.54 -1.75
CA MET A 92 14.72 -5.16 -2.00
C MET A 92 13.57 -4.20 -2.33
N ILE A 93 12.40 -4.70 -2.72
CA ILE A 93 11.19 -3.88 -2.88
C ILE A 93 10.86 -3.11 -1.59
N ASN A 94 11.12 -3.68 -0.40
CA ASN A 94 10.95 -2.97 0.88
C ASN A 94 11.82 -1.71 0.99
N ALA A 95 13.07 -1.77 0.54
CA ALA A 95 13.96 -0.60 0.54
C ALA A 95 13.45 0.50 -0.43
N LYS A 96 12.93 0.10 -1.59
CA LYS A 96 12.32 1.02 -2.55
C LYS A 96 11.05 1.66 -2.00
N ALA A 97 10.24 0.91 -1.25
CA ALA A 97 9.07 1.42 -0.56
C ALA A 97 9.46 2.43 0.52
N ALA A 98 10.45 2.11 1.36
CA ALA A 98 10.96 3.04 2.37
C ALA A 98 11.44 4.37 1.76
N TYR A 99 12.18 4.31 0.64
CA TYR A 99 12.59 5.51 -0.09
C TYR A 99 11.41 6.31 -0.65
N ALA A 100 10.44 5.64 -1.28
CA ALA A 100 9.24 6.29 -1.82
C ALA A 100 8.39 6.95 -0.71
N LYS A 101 8.32 6.35 0.47
CA LYS A 101 7.71 6.94 1.66
C LYS A 101 8.47 8.19 2.14
N GLY A 102 9.80 8.14 2.20
CA GLY A 102 10.63 9.32 2.51
C GLY A 102 10.44 10.47 1.51
N ARG A 103 10.02 10.15 0.29
CA ARG A 103 9.63 11.09 -0.78
C ARG A 103 8.14 11.46 -0.77
N THR A 104 7.40 11.04 0.25
CA THR A 104 5.95 11.24 0.42
C THR A 104 5.12 10.79 -0.79
N LEU A 105 5.58 9.76 -1.53
CA LEU A 105 4.89 9.22 -2.70
C LEU A 105 3.87 8.14 -2.31
N ILE A 106 4.18 7.43 -1.24
CA ILE A 106 3.36 6.40 -0.60
C ILE A 106 3.34 6.63 0.90
N ASP A 107 2.36 6.07 1.60
CA ASP A 107 2.22 6.21 3.05
C ASP A 107 2.63 4.96 3.84
N ASP A 108 2.50 5.06 5.15
CA ASP A 108 2.80 3.99 6.10
C ASP A 108 2.00 2.72 5.84
N ASN A 109 0.72 2.85 5.49
CA ASN A 109 -0.14 1.71 5.23
C ASN A 109 0.31 0.95 3.98
N PHE A 110 0.69 1.64 2.90
CA PHE A 110 1.18 0.95 1.70
C PHE A 110 2.56 0.32 1.93
N VAL A 111 3.44 0.97 2.71
CA VAL A 111 4.72 0.34 3.12
C VAL A 111 4.48 -0.92 3.94
N LYS A 112 3.57 -0.87 4.93
CA LYS A 112 3.19 -2.03 5.74
C LYS A 112 2.63 -3.16 4.89
N LEU A 113 1.75 -2.85 3.93
CA LEU A 113 1.20 -3.83 2.99
C LEU A 113 2.31 -4.58 2.25
N LEU A 114 3.27 -3.85 1.65
CA LEU A 114 4.39 -4.46 0.93
C LEU A 114 5.26 -5.30 1.86
N HIS A 115 5.62 -4.75 3.02
CA HIS A 115 6.45 -5.43 4.00
C HIS A 115 5.86 -6.78 4.42
N ASP A 116 4.63 -6.77 4.93
CA ASP A 116 3.99 -7.98 5.47
C ASP A 116 3.68 -9.01 4.40
N SER A 117 3.45 -8.57 3.15
CA SER A 117 3.29 -9.47 2.02
C SER A 117 4.62 -10.10 1.61
N LEU A 118 5.68 -9.31 1.50
CA LEU A 118 7.02 -9.78 1.11
C LEU A 118 7.65 -10.71 2.16
N ASP A 119 7.33 -10.52 3.44
CA ASP A 119 7.77 -11.43 4.50
C ASP A 119 7.22 -12.86 4.35
N GLN A 120 6.05 -13.00 3.72
CA GLN A 120 5.46 -14.31 3.41
C GLN A 120 6.02 -14.95 2.13
N VAL A 121 6.81 -14.20 1.34
CA VAL A 121 7.39 -14.69 0.08
C VAL A 121 8.67 -15.47 0.36
N ASP A 122 8.58 -16.78 0.14
CA ASP A 122 9.63 -17.78 0.37
C ASP A 122 9.67 -18.88 -0.71
N SER A 123 8.79 -18.80 -1.70
CA SER A 123 8.74 -19.70 -2.84
C SER A 123 8.11 -19.01 -4.05
N VAL A 124 8.28 -19.59 -5.23
CA VAL A 124 7.59 -19.14 -6.45
C VAL A 124 6.07 -19.13 -6.23
N LYS A 125 5.53 -20.12 -5.50
CA LYS A 125 4.10 -20.21 -5.18
C LYS A 125 3.62 -19.04 -4.33
N THR A 126 4.33 -18.69 -3.25
CA THR A 126 3.93 -17.56 -2.39
C THR A 126 4.12 -16.22 -3.10
N LEU A 127 5.12 -16.09 -3.98
CA LEU A 127 5.27 -14.92 -4.86
C LEU A 127 4.11 -14.79 -5.86
N GLN A 128 3.67 -15.90 -6.47
CA GLN A 128 2.54 -15.91 -7.39
C GLN A 128 1.24 -15.46 -6.69
N ILE A 129 1.00 -15.96 -5.46
CA ILE A 129 -0.16 -15.56 -4.66
C ILE A 129 -0.09 -14.08 -4.29
N PHE A 130 1.09 -13.59 -3.91
CA PHE A 130 1.31 -12.16 -3.66
C PHE A 130 0.99 -11.31 -4.90
N LYS A 131 1.48 -11.70 -6.07
CA LYS A 131 1.17 -11.03 -7.35
C LYS A 131 -0.34 -10.97 -7.59
N LEU A 132 -1.05 -12.10 -7.45
CA LEU A 132 -2.51 -12.17 -7.65
C LEU A 132 -3.27 -11.32 -6.63
N PHE A 133 -2.83 -11.31 -5.37
CA PHE A 133 -3.40 -10.45 -4.35
C PHE A 133 -3.24 -8.96 -4.71
N MET A 134 -2.04 -8.56 -5.14
CA MET A 134 -1.79 -7.19 -5.59
C MET A 134 -2.58 -6.83 -6.85
N GLU A 135 -2.84 -7.80 -7.75
CA GLU A 135 -3.69 -7.61 -8.93
C GLU A 135 -5.15 -7.30 -8.54
N ALA A 136 -5.73 -8.09 -7.62
CA ALA A 136 -7.06 -7.84 -7.07
C ALA A 136 -7.13 -6.49 -6.35
N PHE A 137 -6.15 -6.19 -5.49
CA PHE A 137 -6.01 -4.90 -4.81
C PHE A 137 -5.99 -3.75 -5.82
N MET A 138 -5.21 -3.83 -6.91
CA MET A 138 -5.12 -2.77 -7.91
C MET A 138 -6.45 -2.54 -8.65
N GLY A 139 -7.26 -3.59 -8.81
CA GLY A 139 -8.62 -3.51 -9.35
C GLY A 139 -9.54 -2.68 -8.45
N PHE A 140 -9.71 -3.10 -7.19
CA PHE A 140 -10.54 -2.37 -6.21
C PHE A 140 -9.99 -0.98 -5.90
N TYR A 141 -8.68 -0.80 -5.85
CA TYR A 141 -8.06 0.50 -5.64
C TYR A 141 -8.44 1.49 -6.74
N LYS A 142 -8.54 1.00 -7.98
CA LYS A 142 -8.93 1.83 -9.12
C LYS A 142 -10.40 2.26 -9.03
N GLU A 143 -11.27 1.41 -8.51
CA GLU A 143 -12.68 1.70 -8.22
C GLU A 143 -12.80 2.81 -7.16
N LYS A 144 -12.05 2.72 -6.05
CA LYS A 144 -12.09 3.69 -4.93
C LYS A 144 -11.35 5.00 -5.22
N ARG A 145 -10.50 5.02 -6.26
CA ARG A 145 -9.76 6.20 -6.72
C ARG A 145 -9.82 6.30 -8.26
N PRO A 146 -10.99 6.68 -8.81
CA PRO A 146 -11.12 6.92 -10.24
C PRO A 146 -10.17 8.04 -10.68
N LYS A 147 -9.89 8.11 -11.99
CA LYS A 147 -9.12 9.25 -12.50
C LYS A 147 -10.03 10.46 -12.33
N ASP A 148 -9.52 11.53 -11.70
CA ASP A 148 -10.11 12.85 -11.88
C ASP A 148 -10.11 13.23 -13.37
#